data_AF-A0A348SD15-F1
#
_entry.id   AF-A0A348SD15-F1
#
_cell.length_a   1.000
_cell.length_b   1.000
_cell.length_c   1.000
_cell.angle_alpha   90.00
_cell.angle_beta   90.00
_cell.angle_gamma   90.00
#
_symmetry.space_group_name_H-M   'P 1'
#
loop_
_entity.id
_entity.type
_entity.pdbx_description
1 polymer ?
#
loop_
_entity_poly.entity_id
_entity_poly.type
_entity_poly.pdbx_seq_one_letter_code
_entity_poly.pdbx_strand_id
1 'polypeptide(L)' 'MGFSHKNTRGVTYFLHGRSRTAASGKTVTLYFFAKASGAGAIEALPSGYKVVESEKTGLPILKKA' A
#
# COMPACT_ATOMS: atom_id res chain seq x y z
N MET A 1 -11.03 6.97 7.42
CA MET A 1 -9.70 7.62 7.31
C MET A 1 -8.69 6.52 6.94
N GLY A 2 -7.88 6.68 5.90
CA GLY A 2 -6.97 5.60 5.47
C GLY A 2 -5.68 5.50 6.30
N PHE A 3 -5.05 4.32 6.34
CA PHE A 3 -3.71 4.14 6.88
C PHE A 3 -2.74 5.05 6.11
N SER A 4 -2.00 5.90 6.82
CA SER A 4 -1.04 6.82 6.22
C SER A 4 0.37 6.54 6.71
N HIS A 5 1.34 6.61 5.80
CA HIS A 5 2.76 6.51 6.09
C HIS A 5 3.49 7.72 5.53
N LYS A 6 4.31 8.38 6.36
CA LYS A 6 5.18 9.47 5.92
C LYS A 6 6.54 8.88 5.59
N ASN A 7 6.97 9.07 4.35
CA ASN A 7 8.28 8.58 3.95
C ASN A 7 9.42 9.43 4.54
N THR A 8 10.64 8.91 4.42
CA THR A 8 11.90 9.59 4.77
C THR A 8 12.09 10.96 4.11
N ARG A 9 11.43 11.21 2.97
CA ARG A 9 11.47 12.50 2.25
C ARG A 9 10.36 13.48 2.70
N GLY A 10 9.59 13.13 3.73
CA GLY A 10 8.54 13.97 4.30
C GLY A 10 7.21 13.96 3.54
N VAL A 11 7.05 13.12 2.52
CA VAL A 11 5.82 12.97 1.74
C VAL A 11 4.91 11.94 2.39
N THR A 12 3.66 12.32 2.64
CA THR A 12 2.63 11.43 3.16
C THR A 12 2.00 10.63 2.03
N TYR A 13 1.91 9.33 2.23
CA TYR A 13 1.18 8.41 1.37
C TYR A 13 0.11 7.69 2.17
N PHE A 14 -0.95 7.31 1.49
CA PHE A 14 -2.07 6.56 2.01
C PHE A 14 -2.05 5.17 1.39
N LEU A 15 -2.38 4.18 2.19
CA LEU A 15 -2.46 2.80 1.73
C LEU A 15 -3.80 2.54 1.05
N HIS A 16 -3.74 1.89 -0.10
CA HIS A 16 -4.88 1.48 -0.90
C HIS A 16 -4.84 -0.03 -1.19
N GLY A 17 -6.01 -0.62 -1.33
CA GLY A 17 -6.21 -2.01 -1.75
C GLY A 17 -7.10 -2.08 -2.98
N ARG A 18 -6.64 -2.78 -4.03
CA ARG A 18 -7.46 -3.10 -5.21
C ARG A 18 -7.46 -4.59 -5.46
N SER A 19 -8.62 -5.20 -5.41
CA SER A 19 -8.79 -6.60 -5.81
C SER A 19 -8.75 -6.72 -7.33
N ARG A 20 -7.96 -7.66 -7.84
CA ARG A 20 -7.91 -8.03 -9.25
C ARG A 20 -7.94 -9.54 -9.40
N THR A 21 -8.62 -10.02 -10.43
CA THR A 21 -8.59 -11.44 -10.79
C THR A 21 -7.31 -11.70 -11.59
N ALA A 22 -6.44 -12.58 -11.09
CA ALA A 22 -5.27 -13.02 -11.83
C ALA A 22 -5.70 -13.97 -12.96
N ALA A 23 -4.86 -14.13 -13.99
CA ALA A 23 -5.12 -15.02 -15.13
C ALA A 23 -5.37 -16.49 -14.71
N SER A 24 -4.85 -16.91 -13.56
CA SER A 24 -5.10 -18.22 -12.95
C SER A 24 -6.49 -18.38 -12.32
N GLY A 25 -7.36 -17.37 -12.38
CA GLY A 25 -8.71 -17.38 -11.77
C GLY A 25 -8.73 -17.02 -10.28
N LYS A 26 -7.57 -16.79 -9.64
CA LYS A 26 -7.49 -16.39 -8.23
C LYS A 26 -7.65 -14.88 -8.07
N THR A 27 -8.46 -14.45 -7.12
CA THR A 27 -8.54 -13.03 -6.72
C THR A 27 -7.32 -12.67 -5.88
N VAL A 28 -6.56 -11.67 -6.33
CA VAL A 28 -5.39 -11.15 -5.62
C VAL A 28 -5.66 -9.69 -5.27
N THR A 29 -5.48 -9.34 -4.00
CA THR A 29 -5.53 -7.94 -3.56
C THR A 29 -4.17 -7.30 -3.78
N LEU A 30 -4.12 -6.33 -4.69
CA LEU A 30 -2.95 -5.47 -4.89
C LEU A 30 -3.00 -4.33 -3.87
N TYR A 31 -2.00 -4.28 -3.01
CA TYR A 31 -1.84 -3.16 -2.09
C TYR A 31 -0.79 -2.18 -2.62
N PHE A 32 -1.08 -0.89 -2.53
CA PHE A 32 -0.20 0.16 -3.03
C PHE A 32 -0.38 1.47 -2.25
N PHE A 33 0.64 2.31 -2.26
CA PHE A 33 0.62 3.62 -1.61
C PHE A 33 0.40 4.74 -2.63
N ALA A 34 -0.50 5.69 -2.32
CA ALA A 34 -0.82 6.84 -3.15
C ALA A 34 -0.83 8.14 -2.33
N LYS A 35 -0.56 9.29 -2.96
CA LYS A 35 -0.47 10.59 -2.26
C LYS A 35 -1.81 11.13 -1.75
N ALA A 36 -2.93 10.64 -2.30
CA ALA A 36 -4.27 11.01 -1.89
C ALA A 36 -4.98 9.80 -1.28
N SER A 37 -5.70 10.02 -0.18
CA SER A 37 -6.71 9.08 0.29
C SER A 37 -7.95 9.25 -0.59
N GLY A 38 -8.42 8.16 -1.17
CA GLY A 38 -9.49 8.16 -2.16
C GLY A 38 -10.15 6.80 -2.23
N ALA A 39 -10.80 6.49 -3.35
CA ALA A 39 -11.47 5.21 -3.54
C ALA A 39 -10.46 4.05 -3.46
N GLY A 40 -10.69 3.15 -2.51
CA GLY A 40 -9.80 2.00 -2.25
C GLY A 40 -8.80 2.22 -1.11
N ALA A 41 -8.82 3.37 -0.43
CA ALA A 41 -8.01 3.58 0.76
C ALA A 41 -8.44 2.60 1.85
N ILE A 42 -7.47 1.91 2.45
CA ILE A 42 -7.71 0.95 3.52
C ILE A 42 -7.20 1.52 4.85
N GLU A 43 -7.93 1.27 5.92
CA GLU A 43 -7.67 1.89 7.23
C GLU A 43 -6.61 1.14 8.03
N ALA A 44 -6.38 -0.13 7.71
CA ALA A 44 -5.48 -1.01 8.43
C ALA A 44 -4.46 -1.68 7.51
N LEU A 45 -3.28 -1.92 8.08
CA LEU A 45 -2.25 -2.74 7.46
C LEU A 45 -2.70 -4.21 7.45
N PRO A 46 -2.66 -4.92 6.32
CA PRO A 46 -2.98 -6.34 6.29
C PRO A 46 -2.03 -7.14 7.19
N SER A 47 -2.57 -8.13 7.91
CA SER A 47 -1.77 -8.99 8.79
C SER A 47 -0.67 -9.71 8.01
N GLY A 48 0.54 -9.77 8.58
CA GLY A 48 1.71 -10.39 7.94
C GLY A 48 2.36 -9.53 6.86
N TYR A 49 1.99 -8.26 6.74
CA TYR A 49 2.72 -7.29 5.92
C TYR A 49 3.33 -6.20 6.79
N LYS A 50 4.44 -5.64 6.30
CA LYS A 50 5.12 -4.47 6.88
C LYS A 50 5.34 -3.42 5.80
N VAL A 51 5.31 -2.15 6.22
CA VAL A 51 5.69 -1.04 5.34
C VAL A 51 7.22 -0.99 5.29
N VAL A 52 7.77 -0.98 4.09
CA VAL A 52 9.18 -0.71 3.84
C VAL A 52 9.28 0.38 2.79
N GLU A 53 10.33 1.18 2.82
CA GLU A 53 10.54 2.23 1.83
C GLU A 53 11.56 1.77 0.79
N SER A 54 11.34 2.12 -0.48
CA SER A 54 12.35 1.92 -1.51
C SER A 54 13.47 2.94 -1.32
N GLU A 55 14.71 2.49 -1.14
CA GLU A 55 15.88 3.38 -0.98
C GLU A 55 16.08 4.30 -2.19
N LYS A 56 15.75 3.83 -3.40
CA LYS A 56 15.94 4.60 -4.65
C LYS A 56 14.90 5.70 -4.82
N THR A 57 13.62 5.40 -4.57
CA THR A 57 12.51 6.31 -4.89
C THR A 57 11.88 6.97 -3.65
N GLY A 58 12.15 6.45 -2.46
CA GLY A 58 11.47 6.82 -1.22
C GLY A 58 9.99 6.40 -1.20
N LEU A 59 9.56 5.52 -2.11
CA LEU A 59 8.16 5.08 -2.18
C LEU A 59 7.90 4.02 -1.09
N PRO A 60 6.87 4.21 -0.23
CA PRO A 60 6.44 3.18 0.71
C PRO A 60 5.82 2.00 -0.07
N ILE A 61 6.22 0.79 0.27
CA ILE A 61 5.73 -0.45 -0.31
C ILE A 61 5.43 -1.45 0.80
N LEU A 62 4.48 -2.36 0.54
CA LEU A 62 4.18 -3.46 1.44
C LEU A 62 5.08 -4.65 1.13
N LYS A 63 5.79 -5.14 2.13
CA LYS A 63 6.55 -6.39 2.07
C LYS A 63 5.91 -7.40 3.00
N LYS A 64 5.73 -8.63 2.52
CA LYS A 64 5.32 -9.74 3.38
C LYS A 64 6.43 -9.95 4.43
N ALA A 65 6.05 -9.91 5.70
CA ALA A 65 6.96 -10.07 6.84
C ALA A 65 7.40 -11.53 6.95
#